data_AF-A0A1W2D8K9-F1
#
_entry.id   AF-A0A1W2D8K9-F1
#
_cell.length_a   1.000
_cell.length_b   1.000
_cell.length_c   1.000
_cell.angle_alpha   90.00
_cell.angle_beta   90.00
_cell.angle_gamma   90.00
#
_symmetry.space_group_name_H-M   'P 1'
#
loop_
_entity.id
_entity.type
_entity.pdbx_description
1 polymer ?
#
loop_
_entity_poly.entity_id
_entity_poly.type
_entity_poly.pdbx_seq_one_letter_code
_entity_poly.pdbx_strand_id
1 'polypeptide(L)'
;MKVFKRFFVLMCALVLLSGSALAAKPKATPTPAPIEITTDVVAEPPEIIRNMLDIARTEWETTEGKKLKKSNKYTKWWNNYEWEWCAGFTTWCTLEAGIPQDDEKTILKREEGTIEGDQDGIYSCKASSPTKLIHSFLHMHRTTMIPQKGFIVLYGEESNYKIHVGIVYDVQKLDNGKYRLTTIEGNMSNTVRMYVADYEPVDVYHEQKRSPKTSNLSAVPEAEQEGETGKARTYDLRYKGKNKKKPWYITCFLMTWIPEDGAAE
;
A
#
# COMPACT_ATOMS: atom_id res chain seq x y z
N MET A 1 -54.69 69.74 -35.22
CA MET A 1 -55.21 70.27 -33.94
C MET A 1 -56.23 69.28 -33.37
N LYS A 2 -56.17 69.03 -32.06
CA LYS A 2 -56.96 68.09 -31.24
C LYS A 2 -56.39 66.66 -31.22
N VAL A 3 -55.61 66.23 -30.22
CA VAL A 3 -55.93 66.00 -28.79
C VAL A 3 -56.79 64.73 -28.62
N PHE A 4 -56.23 63.76 -27.88
CA PHE A 4 -56.89 62.64 -27.18
C PHE A 4 -57.34 61.46 -28.07
N LYS A 5 -57.08 60.19 -27.75
CA LYS A 5 -57.41 59.50 -26.49
C LYS A 5 -56.78 58.09 -26.50
N ARG A 6 -56.13 57.72 -25.39
CA ARG A 6 -56.20 56.41 -24.72
C ARG A 6 -55.93 55.15 -25.57
N PHE A 7 -54.71 54.62 -25.48
CA PHE A 7 -54.53 53.17 -25.37
C PHE A 7 -53.50 52.90 -24.27
N PHE A 8 -54.05 52.82 -23.06
CA PHE A 8 -53.40 52.32 -21.85
C PHE A 8 -53.61 50.80 -21.84
N VAL A 9 -52.60 50.07 -21.39
CA VAL A 9 -52.64 48.67 -20.93
C VAL A 9 -52.87 47.60 -22.01
N LEU A 10 -51.79 46.93 -22.43
CA LEU A 10 -51.61 45.47 -22.37
C LEU A 10 -50.42 45.09 -23.26
N MET A 11 -49.24 44.87 -22.67
CA MET A 11 -48.30 43.82 -23.10
C MET A 11 -47.12 43.76 -22.12
N CYS A 12 -47.44 43.48 -20.85
CA CYS A 12 -46.49 42.90 -19.90
C CYS A 12 -46.74 41.39 -19.82
N ALA A 13 -46.45 40.65 -20.88
CA ALA A 13 -46.45 39.19 -20.83
C ALA A 13 -45.79 38.59 -22.08
N LEU A 14 -44.47 38.79 -22.28
CA LEU A 14 -43.69 37.86 -23.12
C LEU A 14 -42.17 38.00 -22.94
N VAL A 15 -41.67 37.89 -21.70
CA VAL A 15 -40.24 37.56 -21.47
C VAL A 15 -40.13 36.69 -20.21
N LEU A 16 -40.67 35.48 -20.26
CA LEU A 16 -40.34 34.42 -19.30
C LEU A 16 -40.51 33.10 -20.04
N LEU A 17 -39.40 32.53 -20.52
CA LEU A 17 -39.16 31.08 -20.69
C LEU A 17 -37.82 30.87 -21.42
N SER A 18 -36.74 31.27 -20.76
CA SER A 18 -35.41 30.69 -20.99
C SER A 18 -34.57 30.76 -19.71
N GLY A 19 -35.17 30.29 -18.61
CA GLY A 19 -34.38 29.91 -17.45
C GLY A 19 -33.63 28.63 -17.82
N SER A 20 -32.37 28.77 -18.22
CA SER A 20 -31.43 27.64 -18.23
C SER A 20 -31.44 27.04 -16.83
N ALA A 21 -32.02 25.85 -16.68
CA ALA A 21 -31.81 25.03 -15.51
C ALA A 21 -30.32 24.64 -15.50
N LEU A 22 -29.47 25.49 -14.91
CA LEU A 22 -28.20 25.02 -14.38
C LEU A 22 -28.56 24.05 -13.27
N ALA A 23 -28.53 22.75 -13.61
CA ALA A 23 -28.45 21.71 -12.61
C ALA A 23 -27.30 22.07 -11.67
N ALA A 24 -27.63 22.40 -10.42
CA ALA A 24 -26.63 22.60 -9.38
C ALA A 24 -25.82 21.30 -9.32
N LYS A 25 -24.51 21.39 -9.60
CA LYS A 25 -23.60 20.27 -9.37
C LYS A 25 -23.79 19.83 -7.91
N PRO A 26 -23.93 18.52 -7.64
CA PRO A 26 -23.97 18.05 -6.25
C PRO A 26 -22.73 18.61 -5.56
N LYS A 27 -22.97 19.32 -4.46
CA LYS A 27 -21.93 19.85 -3.59
C LYS A 27 -21.12 18.64 -3.14
N ALA A 28 -19.85 18.58 -3.52
CA ALA A 28 -18.97 17.50 -3.12
C ALA A 28 -19.04 17.37 -1.59
N THR A 29 -19.52 16.22 -1.12
CA THR A 29 -19.40 15.84 0.28
C THR A 29 -17.91 15.90 0.60
N PRO A 30 -17.48 16.58 1.67
CA PRO A 30 -16.07 16.56 2.05
C PRO A 30 -15.65 15.11 2.24
N THR A 31 -14.63 14.69 1.49
CA THR A 31 -13.97 13.39 1.64
C THR A 31 -13.64 13.21 3.12
N PRO A 32 -13.99 12.08 3.75
CA PRO A 32 -13.48 11.75 5.07
C PRO A 32 -11.95 11.87 5.02
N ALA A 33 -11.35 12.51 6.03
CA ALA A 33 -9.90 12.51 6.14
C ALA A 33 -9.41 11.05 6.13
N PRO A 34 -8.28 10.75 5.47
CA PRO A 34 -7.65 9.44 5.59
C PRO A 34 -7.58 9.07 7.07
N ILE A 35 -7.88 7.82 7.41
CA ILE A 35 -7.69 7.34 8.79
C ILE A 35 -6.19 7.48 9.08
N GLU A 36 -5.83 8.53 9.82
CA GLU A 36 -4.47 8.81 10.22
C GLU A 36 -4.18 7.89 11.42
N ILE A 37 -3.65 6.71 11.12
CA ILE A 37 -3.27 5.75 12.16
C ILE A 37 -1.97 6.24 12.75
N THR A 38 -2.09 6.88 13.92
CA THR A 38 -1.02 7.54 14.66
C THR A 38 -0.34 6.61 15.68
N THR A 39 -0.67 5.31 15.66
CA THR A 39 -0.14 4.39 16.66
C THR A 39 1.32 4.04 16.35
N ASP A 40 2.26 4.74 16.98
CA ASP A 40 3.69 4.37 17.01
C ASP A 40 3.95 3.09 17.85
N VAL A 41 2.91 2.32 18.16
CA VAL A 41 2.98 1.08 18.93
C VAL A 41 2.93 -0.08 17.94
N VAL A 42 3.91 -0.98 18.03
CA VAL A 42 3.87 -2.24 17.28
C VAL A 42 2.80 -3.12 17.93
N ALA A 43 1.69 -3.32 17.23
CA ALA A 43 0.57 -4.12 17.71
C ALA A 43 0.73 -5.59 17.32
N GLU A 44 0.20 -6.48 18.15
CA GLU A 44 0.17 -7.90 17.82
C GLU A 44 -0.94 -8.17 16.79
N PRO A 45 -0.62 -8.83 15.66
CA PRO A 45 -1.57 -9.01 14.59
C PRO A 45 -2.67 -10.06 14.94
N PRO A 46 -3.88 -9.93 14.37
CA PRO A 46 -4.94 -10.94 14.47
C PRO A 46 -4.48 -12.33 14.02
N GLU A 47 -5.15 -13.39 14.49
CA GLU A 47 -4.77 -14.78 14.21
C GLU A 47 -4.62 -15.09 12.72
N ILE A 48 -5.54 -14.62 11.88
CA ILE A 48 -5.47 -14.84 10.42
C ILE A 48 -4.25 -14.16 9.78
N ILE A 49 -3.80 -13.03 10.33
CA ILE A 49 -2.59 -12.34 9.90
C ILE A 49 -1.34 -13.11 10.39
N ARG A 50 -1.35 -13.63 11.62
CA ARG A 50 -0.28 -14.52 12.11
C ARG A 50 -0.14 -15.76 11.23
N ASN A 51 -1.24 -16.38 10.81
CA ASN A 51 -1.24 -17.50 9.87
C ASN A 51 -0.60 -17.12 8.52
N MET A 52 -0.89 -15.92 7.99
CA MET A 52 -0.21 -15.42 6.78
C MET A 52 1.31 -15.29 6.97
N LEU A 53 1.76 -14.83 8.15
CA LEU A 53 3.18 -14.73 8.48
C LEU A 53 3.85 -16.11 8.55
N ASP A 54 3.18 -17.10 9.16
CA ASP A 54 3.65 -18.48 9.24
C ASP A 54 3.75 -19.13 7.86
N ILE A 55 2.78 -18.87 6.96
CA ILE A 55 2.82 -19.28 5.56
C ILE A 55 4.04 -18.68 4.87
N ALA A 56 4.24 -17.36 4.97
CA ALA A 56 5.37 -16.68 4.34
C ALA A 56 6.73 -17.21 4.86
N ARG A 57 6.85 -17.47 6.18
CA ARG A 57 8.03 -18.07 6.79
C ARG A 57 8.29 -19.47 6.26
N THR A 58 7.26 -20.32 6.23
CA THR A 58 7.34 -21.69 5.70
C THR A 58 7.84 -21.69 4.26
N GLU A 59 7.41 -20.72 3.44
CA GLU A 59 7.87 -20.58 2.06
C GLU A 59 9.35 -20.19 1.96
N TRP A 60 9.79 -19.26 2.79
CA TRP A 60 11.20 -18.90 2.85
C TRP A 60 12.07 -20.10 3.27
N GLU A 61 11.66 -20.83 4.31
CA GLU A 61 12.35 -22.02 4.80
C GLU A 61 12.36 -23.15 3.76
N THR A 62 11.22 -23.45 3.14
CA THR A 62 11.09 -24.54 2.16
C THR A 62 11.87 -24.26 0.88
N THR A 63 11.91 -23.01 0.43
CA THR A 63 12.64 -22.66 -0.79
C THR A 63 14.13 -22.63 -0.58
N GLU A 64 14.63 -22.40 0.64
CA GLU A 64 16.06 -22.37 0.99
C GLU A 64 16.89 -21.46 0.05
N GLY A 65 16.28 -20.39 -0.48
CA GLY A 65 16.91 -19.50 -1.45
C GLY A 65 17.17 -20.11 -2.84
N LYS A 66 16.59 -21.27 -3.16
CA LYS A 66 16.61 -21.88 -4.49
C LYS A 66 15.90 -20.99 -5.50
N LYS A 67 16.45 -20.89 -6.71
CA LYS A 67 15.83 -20.17 -7.81
C LYS A 67 14.60 -20.89 -8.30
N LEU A 68 13.49 -20.17 -8.35
CA LEU A 68 12.23 -20.62 -8.90
C LEU A 68 12.12 -20.19 -10.37
N LYS A 69 11.26 -20.89 -11.12
CA LYS A 69 10.83 -20.41 -12.43
C LYS A 69 10.01 -19.14 -12.26
N LYS A 70 9.98 -18.30 -13.30
CA LYS A 70 9.17 -17.07 -13.30
C LYS A 70 7.69 -17.38 -13.14
N SER A 71 7.19 -18.35 -13.91
CA SER A 71 5.91 -18.98 -13.66
C SER A 71 6.09 -20.07 -12.60
N ASN A 72 5.47 -19.90 -11.44
CA ASN A 72 5.61 -20.80 -10.29
C ASN A 72 4.29 -20.87 -9.49
N LYS A 73 4.32 -21.52 -8.33
CA LYS A 73 3.09 -21.71 -7.54
C LYS A 73 2.41 -20.39 -7.13
N TYR A 74 3.19 -19.33 -6.88
CA TYR A 74 2.66 -18.01 -6.48
C TYR A 74 1.94 -17.27 -7.63
N THR A 75 2.08 -17.74 -8.86
CA THR A 75 1.45 -17.12 -10.04
C THR A 75 0.27 -17.95 -10.59
N LYS A 76 0.05 -19.17 -10.08
CA LYS A 76 -0.97 -20.11 -10.57
C LYS A 76 -2.39 -19.55 -10.49
N TRP A 77 -2.70 -18.85 -9.40
CA TRP A 77 -4.02 -18.24 -9.17
C TRP A 77 -4.38 -17.18 -10.22
N TRP A 78 -3.39 -16.68 -10.98
CA TRP A 78 -3.54 -15.69 -12.04
C TRP A 78 -2.93 -16.14 -13.36
N ASN A 79 -3.39 -17.28 -13.87
CA ASN A 79 -3.02 -17.78 -15.20
C ASN A 79 -1.48 -17.88 -15.43
N ASN A 80 -0.73 -18.26 -14.40
CA ASN A 80 0.68 -18.61 -14.53
C ASN A 80 1.59 -17.51 -15.11
N TYR A 81 1.27 -16.24 -14.88
CA TYR A 81 2.08 -15.09 -15.34
C TYR A 81 3.54 -15.13 -14.89
N GLU A 82 4.43 -14.42 -15.59
CA GLU A 82 5.90 -14.53 -15.42
C GLU A 82 6.61 -13.25 -14.96
N TRP A 83 5.87 -12.16 -14.76
CA TRP A 83 6.40 -10.86 -14.34
C TRP A 83 5.98 -10.57 -12.91
N GLU A 84 6.69 -9.67 -12.22
CA GLU A 84 6.26 -9.05 -10.94
C GLU A 84 5.68 -10.00 -9.88
N TRP A 85 6.15 -11.25 -9.83
CA TRP A 85 5.59 -12.26 -8.93
C TRP A 85 5.89 -11.99 -7.45
N CYS A 86 6.55 -10.89 -7.10
CA CYS A 86 6.57 -10.36 -5.73
C CYS A 86 5.15 -10.07 -5.23
N ALA A 87 4.32 -9.40 -6.04
CA ALA A 87 2.90 -9.20 -5.72
C ALA A 87 2.09 -10.50 -5.78
N GLY A 88 2.50 -11.43 -6.65
CA GLY A 88 1.95 -12.79 -6.68
C GLY A 88 2.18 -13.56 -5.40
N PHE A 89 3.39 -13.45 -4.84
CA PHE A 89 3.78 -14.06 -3.58
C PHE A 89 2.98 -13.48 -2.41
N THR A 90 2.89 -12.15 -2.28
CA THR A 90 2.10 -11.53 -1.21
C THR A 90 0.62 -11.90 -1.32
N THR A 91 0.04 -11.81 -2.53
CA THR A 91 -1.35 -12.20 -2.78
C THR A 91 -1.57 -13.68 -2.48
N TRP A 92 -0.68 -14.57 -2.91
CA TRP A 92 -0.78 -15.99 -2.63
C TRP A 92 -0.77 -16.25 -1.11
N CYS A 93 0.13 -15.63 -0.34
CA CYS A 93 0.14 -15.78 1.12
C CYS A 93 -1.18 -15.33 1.75
N THR A 94 -1.75 -14.20 1.30
CA THR A 94 -3.04 -13.71 1.81
C THR A 94 -4.20 -14.64 1.45
N LEU A 95 -4.18 -15.24 0.25
CA LEU A 95 -5.20 -16.20 -0.20
C LEU A 95 -5.15 -17.49 0.61
N GLU A 96 -3.95 -18.04 0.83
CA GLU A 96 -3.76 -19.26 1.63
C GLU A 96 -4.12 -19.05 3.10
N ALA A 97 -3.89 -17.84 3.63
CA ALA A 97 -4.32 -17.49 4.98
C ALA A 97 -5.84 -17.30 5.12
N GLY A 98 -6.57 -17.19 4.00
CA GLY A 98 -8.01 -16.94 4.00
C GLY A 98 -8.40 -15.47 4.20
N ILE A 99 -7.48 -14.53 4.03
CA ILE A 99 -7.76 -13.10 4.21
C ILE A 99 -8.78 -12.65 3.14
N PRO A 100 -9.89 -12.00 3.54
CA PRO A 100 -10.88 -11.44 2.61
C PRO A 100 -10.22 -10.49 1.62
N GLN A 101 -10.52 -10.67 0.33
CA GLN A 101 -9.94 -9.86 -0.72
C GLN A 101 -10.75 -9.93 -2.01
N ASP A 102 -10.79 -8.79 -2.71
CA ASP A 102 -11.31 -8.68 -4.06
C ASP A 102 -10.21 -8.27 -5.03
N ASP A 103 -10.47 -8.44 -6.33
CA ASP A 103 -9.60 -7.86 -7.35
C ASP A 103 -9.72 -6.33 -7.41
N GLU A 104 -8.68 -5.67 -7.90
CA GLU A 104 -8.60 -4.21 -8.06
C GLU A 104 -9.84 -3.62 -8.76
N LYS A 105 -10.38 -4.27 -9.81
CA LYS A 105 -11.51 -3.70 -10.57
C LYS A 105 -12.78 -3.68 -9.74
N THR A 106 -12.96 -4.65 -8.86
CA THR A 106 -14.10 -4.70 -7.94
C THR A 106 -13.94 -3.64 -6.85
N ILE A 107 -12.74 -3.52 -6.25
CA ILE A 107 -12.44 -2.51 -5.23
C ILE A 107 -12.66 -1.09 -5.79
N LEU A 108 -12.11 -0.78 -6.96
CA LEU A 108 -12.18 0.55 -7.57
C LEU A 108 -13.58 0.96 -8.07
N LYS A 109 -14.57 0.05 -8.08
CA LYS A 109 -15.97 0.39 -8.40
C LYS A 109 -16.75 0.87 -7.18
N ARG A 110 -16.24 0.61 -5.97
CA ARG A 110 -16.86 1.02 -4.71
C ARG A 110 -16.60 2.51 -4.46
N GLU A 111 -17.35 3.09 -3.55
CA GLU A 111 -17.04 4.42 -3.03
C GLU A 111 -15.64 4.41 -2.37
N GLU A 112 -14.88 5.48 -2.56
CA GLU A 112 -13.54 5.62 -1.97
C GLU A 112 -13.63 5.55 -0.43
N GLY A 113 -12.68 4.88 0.20
CA GLY A 113 -12.65 4.63 1.65
C GLY A 113 -13.57 3.50 2.13
N THR A 114 -14.34 2.87 1.24
CA THR A 114 -15.24 1.75 1.62
C THR A 114 -14.61 0.39 1.33
N ILE A 115 -14.87 -0.57 2.21
CA ILE A 115 -14.39 -1.95 2.12
C ILE A 115 -15.55 -2.89 2.43
N GLU A 116 -16.19 -3.45 1.41
CA GLU A 116 -17.17 -4.51 1.60
C GLU A 116 -16.46 -5.84 1.87
N GLY A 117 -16.94 -6.61 2.85
CA GLY A 117 -16.29 -7.86 3.25
C GLY A 117 -15.07 -7.66 4.16
N ASP A 118 -14.86 -6.43 4.65
CA ASP A 118 -13.98 -6.15 5.79
C ASP A 118 -14.43 -7.00 6.99
N GLN A 119 -13.52 -7.79 7.53
CA GLN A 119 -13.74 -8.61 8.71
C GLN A 119 -12.93 -8.00 9.86
N ASP A 120 -13.55 -7.10 10.61
CA ASP A 120 -12.95 -6.46 11.79
C ASP A 120 -11.59 -5.81 11.51
N GLY A 121 -11.52 -5.02 10.44
CA GLY A 121 -10.33 -4.32 9.98
C GLY A 121 -9.46 -5.14 9.02
N ILE A 122 -9.75 -6.41 8.79
CA ILE A 122 -8.92 -7.34 8.02
C ILE A 122 -9.39 -7.42 6.57
N TYR A 123 -8.52 -7.02 5.63
CA TYR A 123 -8.82 -7.05 4.20
C TYR A 123 -7.56 -6.89 3.34
N SER A 124 -7.55 -7.46 2.14
CA SER A 124 -6.45 -7.32 1.17
C SER A 124 -6.96 -7.15 -0.27
N CYS A 125 -6.04 -7.03 -1.23
CA CYS A 125 -6.35 -7.00 -2.66
C CYS A 125 -5.71 -8.18 -3.40
N LYS A 126 -6.52 -8.87 -4.20
CA LYS A 126 -6.07 -9.95 -5.08
C LYS A 126 -5.39 -9.36 -6.33
N ALA A 127 -4.08 -9.16 -6.29
CA ALA A 127 -3.36 -8.38 -7.29
C ALA A 127 -2.10 -9.04 -7.86
N SER A 128 -1.92 -8.93 -9.18
CA SER A 128 -0.80 -9.52 -9.91
C SER A 128 0.41 -8.57 -10.07
N SER A 129 0.36 -7.37 -9.50
CA SER A 129 1.45 -6.40 -9.57
C SER A 129 1.44 -5.40 -8.42
N PRO A 130 2.61 -4.81 -8.07
CA PRO A 130 2.70 -3.73 -7.08
C PRO A 130 1.80 -2.54 -7.41
N THR A 131 1.61 -2.24 -8.69
CA THR A 131 0.76 -1.14 -9.16
C THR A 131 -0.70 -1.33 -8.74
N LYS A 132 -1.24 -2.53 -8.94
CA LYS A 132 -2.64 -2.81 -8.58
C LYS A 132 -2.86 -2.83 -7.07
N LEU A 133 -1.87 -3.32 -6.32
CA LEU A 133 -1.88 -3.26 -4.87
C LEU A 133 -1.98 -1.81 -4.40
N ILE A 134 -1.03 -0.94 -4.77
CA ILE A 134 -1.06 0.45 -4.28
C ILE A 134 -2.32 1.19 -4.69
N HIS A 135 -2.85 1.01 -5.91
CA HIS A 135 -4.11 1.63 -6.31
C HIS A 135 -5.28 1.20 -5.42
N SER A 136 -5.39 -0.09 -5.14
CA SER A 136 -6.48 -0.62 -4.33
C SER A 136 -6.40 -0.15 -2.89
N PHE A 137 -5.21 -0.18 -2.27
CA PHE A 137 -5.04 0.25 -0.89
C PHE A 137 -5.16 1.77 -0.73
N LEU A 138 -4.74 2.58 -1.71
CA LEU A 138 -5.03 4.01 -1.73
C LEU A 138 -6.54 4.27 -1.80
N HIS A 139 -7.27 3.58 -2.69
CA HIS A 139 -8.73 3.72 -2.82
C HIS A 139 -9.47 3.32 -1.54
N MET A 140 -8.92 2.38 -0.75
CA MET A 140 -9.48 1.94 0.53
C MET A 140 -9.03 2.78 1.73
N HIS A 141 -8.19 3.80 1.54
CA HIS A 141 -7.53 4.57 2.63
C HIS A 141 -6.75 3.67 3.62
N ARG A 142 -6.07 2.64 3.08
CA ARG A 142 -5.33 1.61 3.84
C ARG A 142 -3.83 1.69 3.57
N THR A 143 -3.26 2.88 3.64
CA THR A 143 -1.82 3.11 3.49
C THR A 143 -1.27 3.92 4.65
N THR A 144 -0.06 3.60 5.10
CA THR A 144 0.60 4.30 6.21
C THR A 144 2.12 4.33 6.03
N MET A 145 2.80 5.20 6.77
CA MET A 145 4.25 5.21 6.92
C MET A 145 4.74 4.47 8.16
N ILE A 146 3.82 4.03 9.04
CA ILE A 146 4.14 3.30 10.27
C ILE A 146 4.02 1.78 10.03
N PRO A 147 5.12 1.02 10.16
CA PRO A 147 5.12 -0.41 9.89
C PRO A 147 4.40 -1.19 10.98
N GLN A 148 3.73 -2.27 10.59
CA GLN A 148 3.18 -3.29 11.48
C GLN A 148 3.44 -4.68 10.91
N LYS A 149 3.52 -5.69 11.79
CA LYS A 149 3.61 -7.08 11.37
C LYS A 149 2.41 -7.45 10.48
N GLY A 150 2.65 -8.16 9.40
CA GLY A 150 1.62 -8.57 8.44
C GLY A 150 1.25 -7.52 7.39
N PHE A 151 1.70 -6.27 7.51
CA PHE A 151 1.52 -5.30 6.42
C PHE A 151 2.33 -5.69 5.18
N ILE A 152 1.91 -5.20 4.02
CA ILE A 152 2.69 -5.32 2.80
C ILE A 152 3.56 -4.07 2.68
N VAL A 153 4.88 -4.23 2.61
CA VAL A 153 5.80 -3.12 2.34
C VAL A 153 5.87 -2.87 0.82
N LEU A 154 5.78 -1.61 0.40
CA LEU A 154 5.97 -1.19 -1.00
C LEU A 154 7.28 -0.44 -1.15
N TYR A 155 8.09 -0.84 -2.14
CA TYR A 155 9.37 -0.20 -2.45
C TYR A 155 9.31 0.62 -3.74
N GLY A 156 10.08 1.71 -3.74
CA GLY A 156 10.37 2.57 -4.88
C GLY A 156 11.86 2.60 -5.24
N GLU A 157 12.17 3.02 -6.47
CA GLU A 157 13.51 3.37 -6.94
C GLU A 157 13.39 4.57 -7.90
N GLU A 158 14.22 5.60 -7.68
CA GLU A 158 14.11 6.88 -8.39
C GLU A 158 12.67 7.43 -8.40
N SER A 159 12.14 7.78 -9.57
CA SER A 159 10.77 8.29 -9.75
C SER A 159 9.71 7.18 -9.79
N ASN A 160 10.10 5.91 -9.81
CA ASN A 160 9.15 4.79 -9.80
C ASN A 160 8.92 4.32 -8.36
N TYR A 161 7.83 4.75 -7.75
CA TYR A 161 7.48 4.49 -6.35
C TYR A 161 6.84 3.11 -6.09
N LYS A 162 6.83 2.21 -7.09
CA LYS A 162 6.07 0.94 -7.03
C LYS A 162 6.76 -0.21 -7.76
N ILE A 163 8.03 -0.42 -7.44
CA ILE A 163 8.89 -1.40 -8.13
C ILE A 163 8.87 -2.80 -7.50
N HIS A 164 8.53 -2.91 -6.22
CA HIS A 164 8.61 -4.17 -5.48
C HIS A 164 7.70 -4.16 -4.25
N VAL A 165 7.31 -5.34 -3.79
CA VAL A 165 6.55 -5.52 -2.55
C VAL A 165 7.05 -6.72 -1.75
N GLY A 166 6.88 -6.67 -0.44
CA GLY A 166 7.20 -7.73 0.51
C GLY A 166 6.17 -7.82 1.63
N ILE A 167 6.24 -8.86 2.45
CA ILE A 167 5.47 -8.96 3.70
C ILE A 167 6.37 -8.52 4.86
N VAL A 168 5.88 -7.60 5.69
CA VAL A 168 6.54 -7.25 6.95
C VAL A 168 6.31 -8.40 7.93
N TYR A 169 7.34 -9.20 8.16
CA TYR A 169 7.28 -10.35 9.05
C TYR A 169 7.42 -9.95 10.52
N ASP A 170 8.36 -9.04 10.80
CA ASP A 170 8.60 -8.54 12.15
C ASP A 170 8.92 -7.04 12.14
N VAL A 171 8.59 -6.37 13.25
CA VAL A 171 8.84 -4.94 13.46
C VAL A 171 9.33 -4.74 14.89
N GLN A 172 10.48 -4.12 15.03
CA GLN A 172 10.98 -3.63 16.31
C GLN A 172 11.07 -2.10 16.25
N LYS A 173 10.41 -1.42 17.17
CA LYS A 173 10.61 0.02 17.36
C LYS A 173 12.01 0.26 17.92
N LEU A 174 12.74 1.19 17.30
CA LEU A 174 14.06 1.62 17.74
C LEU A 174 13.97 3.01 18.37
N ASP A 175 15.06 3.43 19.01
CA ASP A 175 15.22 4.80 19.46
C ASP A 175 15.17 5.78 18.26
N ASN A 176 14.88 7.05 18.55
CA ASN A 176 14.81 8.14 17.56
C ASN A 176 13.72 7.96 16.47
N GLY A 177 12.66 7.21 16.77
CA GLY A 177 11.49 7.07 15.87
C GLY A 177 11.74 6.19 14.65
N LYS A 178 12.80 5.38 14.66
CA LYS A 178 13.09 4.40 13.60
C LYS A 178 12.46 3.04 13.92
N TYR A 179 12.43 2.18 12.92
CA TYR A 179 11.93 0.81 13.05
C TYR A 179 12.91 -0.16 12.40
N ARG A 180 13.23 -1.26 13.08
CA ARG A 180 13.89 -2.40 12.45
C ARG A 180 12.84 -3.31 11.87
N LEU A 181 12.96 -3.58 10.57
CA LEU A 181 12.02 -4.41 9.82
C LEU A 181 12.68 -5.74 9.49
N THR A 182 11.94 -6.82 9.66
CA THR A 182 12.20 -8.10 9.00
C THR A 182 11.13 -8.30 7.93
N THR A 183 11.53 -8.50 6.68
CA THR A 183 10.59 -8.72 5.56
C THR A 183 10.82 -10.06 4.90
N ILE A 184 9.75 -10.67 4.38
CA ILE A 184 9.81 -11.86 3.52
C ILE A 184 9.27 -11.49 2.14
N GLU A 185 10.10 -11.72 1.11
CA GLU A 185 9.90 -11.16 -0.21
C GLU A 185 10.06 -12.22 -1.30
N GLY A 186 9.07 -12.30 -2.18
CA GLY A 186 9.13 -13.08 -3.41
C GLY A 186 9.83 -12.31 -4.54
N ASN A 187 10.26 -13.01 -5.58
CA ASN A 187 10.89 -12.44 -6.77
C ASN A 187 12.19 -11.69 -6.54
N MET A 188 12.89 -11.97 -5.44
CA MET A 188 14.21 -11.39 -5.20
C MET A 188 15.27 -12.20 -5.93
N SER A 189 15.53 -11.83 -7.19
CA SER A 189 16.34 -12.62 -8.14
C SER A 189 15.77 -14.02 -8.39
N ASN A 190 14.46 -14.10 -8.60
CA ASN A 190 13.69 -15.33 -8.73
C ASN A 190 13.79 -16.27 -7.50
N THR A 191 13.89 -15.72 -6.29
CA THR A 191 13.91 -16.50 -5.04
C THR A 191 12.93 -15.89 -4.03
N VAL A 192 12.58 -16.65 -2.99
CA VAL A 192 12.00 -16.09 -1.76
C VAL A 192 13.14 -15.79 -0.80
N ARG A 193 13.16 -14.59 -0.21
CA ARG A 193 14.22 -14.17 0.71
C ARG A 193 13.65 -13.42 1.90
N MET A 194 14.38 -13.53 3.01
CA MET A 194 14.18 -12.72 4.19
C MET A 194 15.23 -11.62 4.24
N TYR A 195 14.80 -10.39 4.53
CA TYR A 195 15.65 -9.22 4.67
C TYR A 195 15.46 -8.56 6.02
N VAL A 196 16.54 -7.90 6.49
CA VAL A 196 16.53 -7.05 7.68
C VAL A 196 17.12 -5.68 7.33
N ALA A 197 16.45 -4.61 7.77
CA ALA A 197 16.88 -3.22 7.59
C ALA A 197 16.27 -2.29 8.64
N ASP A 198 16.98 -1.22 8.97
CA ASP A 198 16.46 -0.12 9.77
C ASP A 198 15.79 0.91 8.85
N TYR A 199 14.54 1.24 9.14
CA TYR A 199 13.66 2.12 8.40
C TYR A 199 13.41 3.40 9.20
N GLU A 200 13.53 4.53 8.50
CA GLU A 200 13.21 5.85 9.02
C GLU A 200 11.91 6.33 8.38
N PRO A 201 10.82 6.52 9.14
CA PRO A 201 9.58 7.08 8.61
C PRO A 201 9.83 8.50 8.12
N VAL A 202 9.73 8.66 6.82
CA VAL A 202 9.71 9.95 6.16
C VAL A 202 8.42 9.98 5.35
N ASP A 203 7.73 11.12 5.35
CA ASP A 203 6.54 11.29 4.51
C ASP A 203 6.97 11.44 3.05
N VAL A 204 7.36 10.32 2.44
CA VAL A 204 7.84 10.26 1.05
C VAL A 204 6.73 10.72 0.10
N TYR A 205 5.46 10.51 0.46
CA TYR A 205 4.33 10.86 -0.39
C TYR A 205 4.15 12.38 -0.50
N HIS A 206 4.28 13.12 0.61
CA HIS A 206 4.19 14.58 0.59
C HIS A 206 5.53 15.29 0.34
N GLU A 207 6.67 14.72 0.74
CA GLU A 207 7.98 15.36 0.59
C GLU A 207 8.66 15.07 -0.76
N GLN A 208 8.22 14.08 -1.56
CA GLN A 208 8.98 13.66 -2.75
C GLN A 208 8.16 13.56 -4.04
N LYS A 209 7.89 14.74 -4.61
CA LYS A 209 7.73 14.90 -6.08
C LYS A 209 9.05 14.69 -6.88
N ARG A 210 10.13 14.18 -6.28
CA ARG A 210 11.46 14.13 -6.89
C ARG A 210 12.25 12.94 -6.37
N SER A 211 12.62 12.04 -7.29
CA SER A 211 13.56 10.92 -7.11
C SER A 211 14.44 11.06 -5.85
N PRO A 212 14.12 10.36 -4.74
CA PRO A 212 14.92 10.43 -3.53
C PRO A 212 16.39 10.19 -3.85
N LYS A 213 17.24 11.13 -3.43
CA LYS A 213 18.69 10.98 -3.58
C LYS A 213 19.25 9.96 -2.58
N THR A 214 18.50 9.68 -1.51
CA THR A 214 18.88 8.85 -0.38
C THR A 214 17.75 7.88 -0.03
N SER A 215 18.10 6.67 0.39
CA SER A 215 17.14 5.70 0.92
C SER A 215 16.64 6.12 2.30
N ASN A 216 15.41 5.74 2.65
CA ASN A 216 14.92 5.72 4.03
C ASN A 216 15.14 4.35 4.70
N LEU A 217 15.99 3.52 4.11
CA LEU A 217 16.49 2.26 4.65
C LEU A 217 17.98 2.39 4.93
N SER A 218 18.41 1.76 6.02
CA SER A 218 19.81 1.62 6.41
C SER A 218 20.10 0.18 6.83
N ALA A 219 21.37 -0.21 6.68
CA ALA A 219 21.82 -1.51 7.14
C ALA A 219 21.77 -1.57 8.67
N VAL A 220 21.33 -2.70 9.21
CA VAL A 220 21.42 -2.97 10.65
C VAL A 220 22.89 -3.02 11.08
N PRO A 221 23.28 -2.35 12.18
CA PRO A 221 24.66 -2.38 12.67
C PRO A 221 25.17 -3.81 12.88
N GLU A 222 26.40 -4.11 12.46
CA GLU A 222 26.97 -5.48 12.53
C GLU A 222 26.93 -6.07 13.95
N ALA A 223 27.12 -5.23 14.97
CA ALA A 223 27.06 -5.63 16.38
C ALA A 223 25.67 -6.08 16.84
N GLU A 224 24.61 -5.73 16.10
CA GLU A 224 23.22 -6.07 16.40
C GLU A 224 22.67 -7.17 15.48
N GLN A 225 23.51 -7.69 14.57
CA GLN A 225 23.17 -8.81 13.70
C GLN A 225 23.36 -10.14 14.45
N GLU A 226 22.54 -10.37 15.48
CA GLU A 226 22.52 -11.62 16.26
C GLU A 226 21.25 -12.45 15.99
N GLY A 227 21.32 -13.78 16.15
CA GLY A 227 20.14 -14.66 16.06
C GLY A 227 19.58 -14.85 14.64
N GLU A 228 18.24 -14.86 14.49
CA GLU A 228 17.57 -15.05 13.19
C GLU A 228 17.89 -13.93 12.19
N THR A 229 18.22 -12.73 12.67
CA THR A 229 18.65 -11.60 11.82
C THR A 229 19.96 -11.88 11.07
N GLY A 230 20.82 -12.76 11.60
CA GLY A 230 22.05 -13.21 10.92
C GLY A 230 21.81 -14.19 9.76
N LYS A 231 20.61 -14.80 9.67
CA LYS A 231 20.18 -15.61 8.51
C LYS A 231 19.46 -14.76 7.46
N ALA A 232 18.81 -13.68 7.88
CA ALA A 232 18.27 -12.68 7.00
C ALA A 232 19.42 -11.98 6.26
N ARG A 233 19.18 -11.59 5.01
CA ARG A 233 20.14 -10.74 4.32
C ARG A 233 19.96 -9.32 4.82
N THR A 234 21.04 -8.67 5.24
CA THR A 234 21.01 -7.20 5.25
C THR A 234 20.59 -6.76 3.86
N TYR A 235 19.62 -5.86 3.77
CA TYR A 235 19.23 -5.31 2.49
C TYR A 235 20.50 -4.74 1.85
N ASP A 236 20.95 -5.37 0.76
CA ASP A 236 22.10 -4.87 0.02
C ASP A 236 21.59 -3.61 -0.67
N LEU A 237 21.68 -2.48 0.04
CA LEU A 237 21.41 -1.14 -0.43
C LEU A 237 22.45 -0.86 -1.52
N ARG A 238 22.24 -1.48 -2.69
CA ARG A 238 23.24 -1.76 -3.72
C ARG A 238 24.08 -0.52 -3.99
N TYR A 239 25.23 -0.45 -3.34
CA TYR A 239 26.21 0.59 -3.63
C TYR A 239 27.62 0.00 -3.61
N LYS A 240 28.10 -0.40 -4.78
CA LYS A 240 29.55 -0.37 -5.09
C LYS A 240 29.78 -0.05 -6.56
N GLY A 241 30.37 1.11 -6.83
CA GLY A 241 31.13 1.36 -8.06
C GLY A 241 30.50 2.28 -9.12
N LYS A 242 31.30 2.52 -10.17
CA LYS A 242 31.12 3.56 -11.22
C LYS A 242 29.88 3.40 -12.11
N ASN A 243 29.11 2.32 -11.98
CA ASN A 243 27.86 2.04 -12.71
C ASN A 243 26.66 2.00 -11.73
N LYS A 244 26.35 3.14 -11.10
CA LYS A 244 25.48 3.27 -9.92
C LYS A 244 24.05 2.72 -10.15
N LYS A 245 23.73 1.58 -9.53
CA LYS A 245 22.33 1.25 -9.18
C LYS A 245 21.87 2.20 -8.08
N LYS A 246 20.61 2.60 -8.13
CA LYS A 246 20.05 3.64 -7.26
C LYS A 246 19.50 3.00 -5.99
N PRO A 247 19.50 3.72 -4.86
CA PRO A 247 18.97 3.16 -3.63
C PRO A 247 17.47 2.93 -3.79
N TRP A 248 17.00 1.76 -3.34
CA TRP A 248 15.58 1.55 -3.10
C TRP A 248 15.17 2.27 -1.84
N TYR A 249 13.91 2.64 -1.73
CA TYR A 249 13.30 3.24 -0.55
C TYR A 249 11.94 2.57 -0.30
N ILE A 250 11.46 2.60 0.94
CA ILE A 250 10.06 2.26 1.24
C ILE A 250 9.20 3.45 0.86
N THR A 251 8.24 3.21 -0.03
CA THR A 251 7.23 4.19 -0.43
C THR A 251 6.17 4.36 0.64
N CYS A 252 5.62 3.24 1.12
CA CYS A 252 4.61 3.17 2.18
C CYS A 252 4.38 1.70 2.56
N PHE A 253 3.52 1.48 3.56
CA PHE A 253 2.98 0.17 3.92
C PHE A 253 1.50 0.10 3.53
N LEU A 254 1.08 -1.07 3.08
CA LEU A 254 -0.30 -1.39 2.73
C LEU A 254 -0.91 -2.23 3.86
N MET A 255 -1.99 -1.70 4.42
CA MET A 255 -2.56 -2.17 5.69
C MET A 255 -3.55 -3.31 5.48
N THR A 256 -3.05 -4.54 5.61
CA THR A 256 -3.87 -5.77 5.50
C THR A 256 -4.80 -6.00 6.70
N TRP A 257 -4.57 -5.25 7.78
CA TRP A 257 -5.39 -5.17 8.96
C TRP A 257 -5.28 -3.76 9.57
N ILE A 258 -6.25 -3.37 10.41
CA ILE A 258 -6.17 -2.11 11.18
C ILE A 258 -5.71 -2.47 12.60
N PRO A 259 -4.58 -1.92 13.07
CA PRO A 259 -4.23 -1.96 14.49
C PRO A 259 -5.31 -1.27 15.29
N GLU A 260 -5.86 -1.93 16.31
CA GLU A 260 -6.72 -1.25 17.27
C GLU A 260 -5.95 -0.05 17.83
N ASP A 261 -6.61 1.12 17.90
CA ASP A 261 -6.03 2.29 18.55
C ASP A 261 -5.53 1.84 19.92
N GLY A 262 -4.22 1.88 20.12
CA GLY A 262 -3.59 1.34 21.31
C GLY A 262 -4.26 1.92 22.54
N ALA A 263 -5.18 1.17 23.14
CA ALA A 263 -5.64 1.42 24.48
C ALA A 263 -4.40 1.16 25.32
N ALA A 264 -3.72 2.24 25.69
CA ALA A 264 -2.75 2.21 26.75
C ALA A 264 -3.46 1.63 27.98
N GLU A 265 -3.19 0.37 28.29
CA GLU A 265 -3.36 -0.16 29.65
C GLU A 265 -2.32 0.47 30.57
#